data_AF-A0A2G3A182-F1
#
_entry.id   AF-A0A2G3A182-F1
#
_cell.length_a   1.000
_cell.length_b   1.000
_cell.length_c   1.000
_cell.angle_alpha   90.00
_cell.angle_beta   90.00
_cell.angle_gamma   90.00
#
_symmetry.space_group_name_H-M   'P 1'
#
loop_
_entity.id
_entity.type
_entity.pdbx_description
1 polymer ?
#
loop_
_entity_poly.entity_id
_entity_poly.type
_entity_poly.pdbx_seq_one_letter_code
_entity_poly.pdbx_strand_id
1 'polypeptide(L)'
;MAGEDTLEIDWFLNKIFPAGTDSAYKTIKLKLCYAPISQKDRAWRKTEDHLKKDKTCQFEVDSTPYKSSNNKFNWTIERDVPTGTFFVRAYILNGDGHEIGYGQNTDDKKVNNLFDIQAISGRHATLDICSVVFSAFAVVSLFGFFYMEKRNAKASK
;
A
#
# COMPACT_ATOMS: atom_id res chain seq x y z
N MET A 1 -3.58 10.19 -6.56
CA MET A 1 -4.43 9.02 -6.43
C MET A 1 -3.84 7.85 -7.21
N ALA A 2 -4.08 6.62 -6.75
CA ALA A 2 -3.75 5.42 -7.50
C ALA A 2 -4.40 5.45 -8.89
N GLY A 3 -3.66 5.07 -9.93
CA GLY A 3 -4.09 5.06 -11.33
C GLY A 3 -3.99 6.39 -12.08
N GLU A 4 -3.63 7.48 -11.40
CA GLU A 4 -3.55 8.82 -11.99
C GLU A 4 -2.23 9.52 -11.64
N ASP A 5 -1.83 9.51 -10.37
CA ASP A 5 -0.60 10.18 -9.94
C ASP A 5 0.63 9.42 -10.38
N THR A 6 1.68 10.18 -10.65
CA THR A 6 3.01 9.69 -11.01
C THR A 6 4.02 10.02 -9.92
N LEU A 7 4.85 9.04 -9.56
CA LEU A 7 6.01 9.21 -8.71
C LEU A 7 7.27 9.28 -9.56
N GLU A 8 8.03 10.37 -9.43
CA GLU A 8 9.40 10.46 -9.94
C GLU A 8 10.36 9.87 -8.90
N ILE A 9 11.12 8.86 -9.31
CA ILE A 9 12.05 8.13 -8.46
C ILE A 9 13.44 8.26 -9.05
N ASP A 10 14.34 8.85 -8.25
CA ASP A 10 15.74 9.01 -8.58
C ASP A 10 16.60 8.20 -7.61
N TRP A 11 17.61 7.51 -8.11
CA TRP A 11 18.55 6.78 -7.26
C TRP A 11 19.99 6.88 -7.76
N PHE A 12 20.93 6.84 -6.83
CA PHE A 12 22.35 6.91 -7.14
C PHE A 12 23.16 6.14 -6.09
N LEU A 13 24.32 5.62 -6.51
CA LEU A 13 25.27 5.07 -5.56
C LEU A 13 25.97 6.22 -4.83
N ASN A 14 26.07 6.11 -3.51
CA ASN A 14 26.76 7.12 -2.71
C ASN A 14 28.24 7.24 -3.12
N LYS A 15 28.70 8.46 -3.38
CA LYS A 15 30.05 8.77 -3.86
C LYS A 15 31.16 8.48 -2.85
N ILE A 16 30.79 8.20 -1.59
CA ILE A 16 31.74 7.81 -0.53
C ILE A 16 32.31 6.40 -0.79
N PHE A 17 31.59 5.55 -1.54
CA PHE A 17 32.06 4.20 -1.81
C PHE A 17 33.25 4.18 -2.79
N PRO A 18 34.21 3.26 -2.61
CA PRO A 18 35.32 3.09 -3.54
C PRO A 18 34.85 2.78 -4.96
N ALA A 19 35.63 3.22 -5.96
CA ALA A 19 35.40 2.85 -7.35
C ALA A 19 35.42 1.31 -7.50
N GLY A 20 34.44 0.76 -8.23
CA GLY A 20 34.29 -0.69 -8.45
C GLY A 20 33.42 -1.41 -7.41
N THR A 21 32.86 -0.71 -6.42
CA THR A 21 31.88 -1.28 -5.48
C THR A 21 30.64 -1.84 -6.19
N ASP A 22 30.26 -1.24 -7.32
CA ASP A 22 29.14 -1.63 -8.16
C ASP A 22 29.47 -2.75 -9.17
N SER A 23 30.66 -3.33 -9.14
CA SER A 23 31.08 -4.38 -10.09
C SER A 23 30.15 -5.62 -10.09
N ALA A 24 29.58 -5.95 -8.93
CA ALA A 24 28.63 -7.04 -8.77
C ALA A 24 27.18 -6.64 -9.09
N TYR A 25 26.89 -5.36 -9.32
CA TYR A 25 25.52 -4.86 -9.47
C TYR A 25 25.04 -5.13 -10.89
N LYS A 26 23.89 -5.80 -11.03
CA LYS A 26 23.34 -6.18 -12.33
C LYS A 26 21.96 -5.60 -12.56
N THR A 27 21.10 -5.69 -11.56
CA THR A 27 19.69 -5.26 -11.67
C THR A 27 19.30 -4.44 -10.45
N ILE A 28 18.46 -3.45 -10.67
CA ILE A 28 17.85 -2.64 -9.62
C ILE A 28 16.38 -2.93 -9.62
N LYS A 29 15.87 -3.32 -8.45
CA LYS A 29 14.48 -3.63 -8.24
C LYS A 29 13.88 -2.61 -7.28
N LEU A 30 13.01 -1.76 -7.80
CA LEU A 30 12.27 -0.78 -7.01
C LEU A 30 11.02 -1.45 -6.46
N LYS A 31 10.82 -1.32 -5.14
CA LYS A 31 9.61 -1.78 -4.47
C LYS A 31 8.99 -0.65 -3.64
N LEU A 32 7.67 -0.65 -3.60
CA LEU A 32 6.89 0.20 -2.72
C LEU A 32 6.64 -0.52 -1.39
N CYS A 33 6.88 0.18 -0.30
CA CYS A 33 6.94 -0.38 1.04
C CYS A 33 6.02 0.38 2.02
N TYR A 34 5.29 -0.33 2.88
CA TYR A 34 4.44 0.29 3.89
C TYR A 34 5.25 0.94 5.01
N ALA A 35 4.95 2.20 5.32
CA ALA A 35 5.48 2.85 6.50
C ALA A 35 4.91 2.24 7.79
N PRO A 36 5.61 2.29 8.94
CA PRO A 36 5.17 1.68 10.21
C PRO A 36 3.75 2.06 10.62
N ILE A 37 3.35 3.32 10.37
CA ILE A 37 1.99 3.82 10.64
C ILE A 37 0.91 3.01 9.90
N SER A 38 1.22 2.54 8.69
CA SER A 38 0.32 1.75 7.85
C SER A 38 0.43 0.24 8.07
N GLN A 39 1.30 -0.20 8.98
CA GLN A 39 1.46 -1.61 9.40
C GLN A 39 0.68 -1.95 10.68
N LYS A 40 0.28 -0.93 11.46
CA LYS A 40 -0.43 -1.12 12.73
C LYS A 40 -1.71 -1.94 12.52
N ASP A 41 -1.86 -3.00 13.33
CA ASP A 41 -3.00 -3.94 13.30
C ASP A 41 -3.22 -4.65 11.95
N ARG A 42 -2.21 -4.65 11.07
CA ARG A 42 -2.27 -5.27 9.74
C ARG A 42 -1.12 -6.25 9.57
N ALA A 43 -1.29 -7.47 10.08
CA ALA A 43 -0.28 -8.53 10.01
C ALA A 43 0.18 -8.85 8.57
N TRP A 44 -0.65 -8.59 7.56
CA TRP A 44 -0.30 -8.74 6.15
C TRP A 44 0.60 -7.63 5.59
N ARG A 45 1.03 -6.66 6.40
CA ARG A 45 1.96 -5.57 6.03
C ARG A 45 3.20 -5.51 6.92
N LYS A 46 3.40 -6.52 7.77
CA LYS A 46 4.39 -6.51 8.84
C LYS A 46 5.82 -6.63 8.31
N THR A 47 6.73 -5.85 8.92
CA THR A 47 8.17 -6.00 8.74
C THR A 47 8.69 -7.25 9.45
N GLU A 48 9.51 -8.04 8.75
CA GLU A 48 10.25 -9.19 9.30
C GLU A 48 11.71 -9.14 8.83
N ASP A 49 12.64 -9.58 9.68
CA ASP A 49 14.08 -9.57 9.34
C ASP A 49 14.40 -10.59 8.23
N HIS A 50 13.66 -11.70 8.20
CA HIS A 50 13.75 -12.64 7.10
C HIS A 50 13.05 -12.08 5.87
N LEU A 51 13.82 -11.65 4.87
CA LEU A 51 13.31 -11.08 3.61
C LEU A 51 12.21 -11.93 2.94
N LYS A 52 12.31 -13.26 2.99
CA LYS A 52 11.27 -14.17 2.44
C LYS A 52 9.91 -14.09 3.17
N LYS A 53 9.91 -13.59 4.41
CA LYS A 53 8.73 -13.40 5.24
C LYS A 53 8.33 -11.93 5.37
N ASP A 54 9.18 -11.01 4.90
CA ASP A 54 8.92 -9.57 4.97
C ASP A 54 7.75 -9.20 4.05
N LYS A 55 6.70 -8.65 4.66
CA LYS A 55 5.49 -8.20 3.96
C LYS A 55 5.45 -6.68 3.84
N THR A 56 6.54 -6.00 4.16
CA THR A 56 6.63 -4.54 4.09
C THR A 56 6.57 -4.06 2.65
N CYS A 57 7.34 -4.68 1.76
CA CYS A 57 7.54 -4.25 0.38
C CYS A 57 6.86 -5.22 -0.58
N GLN A 58 5.59 -4.97 -0.90
CA GLN A 58 4.74 -5.91 -1.64
C GLN A 58 4.57 -5.58 -3.12
N PHE A 59 4.67 -4.29 -3.47
CA PHE A 59 4.42 -3.85 -4.85
C PHE A 59 5.75 -3.61 -5.54
N GLU A 60 5.90 -4.21 -6.71
CA GLU A 60 7.03 -3.97 -7.59
C GLU A 60 6.73 -2.74 -8.44
N VAL A 61 7.64 -1.77 -8.39
CA VAL A 61 7.50 -0.51 -9.12
C VAL A 61 8.18 -0.62 -10.48
N ASP A 62 9.41 -1.14 -10.47
CA ASP A 62 10.20 -1.38 -11.67
C ASP A 62 11.33 -2.38 -11.37
N SER A 63 11.82 -3.04 -12.42
CA SER A 63 12.99 -3.90 -12.37
C SER A 63 13.83 -3.70 -13.63
N THR A 64 14.89 -2.90 -13.52
CA THR A 64 15.72 -2.49 -14.66
C THR A 64 17.20 -2.82 -14.46
N PRO A 65 17.99 -2.97 -15.54
CA PRO A 65 19.43 -3.16 -15.44
C PRO A 65 20.10 -1.98 -14.73
N TYR A 66 21.07 -2.29 -13.86
CA TYR A 66 21.83 -1.28 -13.13
C TYR A 66 22.61 -0.38 -14.10
N LYS A 67 22.50 0.93 -13.90
CA LYS A 67 23.38 1.94 -14.51
C LYS A 67 24.00 2.79 -13.41
N SER A 68 25.25 3.18 -13.60
CA SER A 68 25.98 3.99 -12.62
C SER A 68 25.54 5.46 -12.59
N SER A 69 24.86 5.94 -13.64
CA SER A 69 24.39 7.32 -13.76
C SER A 69 23.04 7.42 -14.47
N ASN A 70 22.38 8.58 -14.30
CA ASN A 70 21.10 8.93 -14.92
C ASN A 70 19.97 7.94 -14.64
N ASN A 71 19.87 7.49 -13.39
CA ASN A 71 18.76 6.64 -12.98
C ASN A 71 17.60 7.50 -12.47
N LYS A 72 16.71 7.81 -13.40
CA LYS A 72 15.43 8.46 -13.14
C LYS A 72 14.32 7.58 -13.71
N PHE A 73 13.24 7.41 -12.97
CA PHE A 73 12.09 6.64 -13.40
C PHE A 73 10.80 7.32 -12.96
N ASN A 74 9.87 7.48 -13.90
CA ASN A 74 8.52 7.94 -13.61
C ASN A 74 7.58 6.75 -13.59
N TRP A 75 6.99 6.50 -12.44
CA TRP A 75 6.04 5.41 -12.23
C TRP A 75 4.65 5.97 -11.98
N THR A 76 3.68 5.59 -12.81
CA THR A 76 2.27 5.82 -12.48
C THR A 76 1.85 4.81 -11.40
N ILE A 77 1.32 5.32 -10.28
CA ILE A 77 0.88 4.46 -9.18
C ILE A 77 -0.20 3.52 -9.70
N GLU A 78 -0.01 2.21 -9.53
CA GLU A 78 -0.96 1.22 -10.02
C GLU A 78 -2.30 1.29 -9.27
N ARG A 79 -3.38 0.89 -9.95
CA ARG A 79 -4.76 1.02 -9.45
C ARG A 79 -5.06 0.11 -8.26
N ASP A 80 -4.31 -0.97 -8.12
CA ASP A 80 -4.43 -1.98 -7.06
C ASP A 80 -3.68 -1.60 -5.78
N VAL A 81 -2.91 -0.51 -5.80
CA VAL A 81 -2.22 0.01 -4.62
C VAL A 81 -3.24 0.53 -3.61
N PRO A 82 -3.31 -0.06 -2.40
CA PRO A 82 -4.32 0.29 -1.42
C PRO A 82 -3.99 1.60 -0.69
N THR A 83 -4.99 2.20 -0.06
CA THR A 83 -4.79 3.41 0.73
C THR A 83 -3.82 3.14 1.89
N GLY A 84 -2.83 4.02 2.04
CA GLY A 84 -1.82 3.94 3.09
C GLY A 84 -0.68 4.93 2.88
N THR A 85 0.23 4.92 3.84
CA THR A 85 1.47 5.69 3.86
C THR A 85 2.62 4.77 3.48
N PHE A 86 3.44 5.22 2.54
CA PHE A 86 4.47 4.41 1.90
C PHE A 86 5.83 5.13 1.85
N PHE A 87 6.85 4.33 1.55
CA PHE A 87 8.19 4.75 1.17
C PHE A 87 8.69 3.83 0.03
N VAL A 88 9.72 4.27 -0.70
CA VAL A 88 10.32 3.49 -1.78
C VAL A 88 11.64 2.89 -1.31
N ARG A 89 11.87 1.62 -1.70
CA ARG A 89 13.14 0.93 -1.49
C ARG A 89 13.65 0.37 -2.81
N ALA A 90 14.90 0.69 -3.11
CA ALA A 90 15.66 0.14 -4.23
C ALA A 90 16.51 -1.02 -3.73
N TYR A 91 16.31 -2.21 -4.29
CA TYR A 91 17.13 -3.38 -4.05
C TYR A 91 18.13 -3.55 -5.20
N ILE A 92 19.35 -3.92 -4.87
CA ILE A 92 20.38 -4.26 -5.85
C ILE A 92 20.51 -5.77 -5.92
N LEU A 93 20.44 -6.31 -7.13
CA LEU A 93 20.55 -7.73 -7.41
C LEU A 93 21.87 -8.02 -8.14
N ASN A 94 22.48 -9.14 -7.80
CA ASN A 94 23.64 -9.69 -8.49
C ASN A 94 23.24 -10.48 -9.77
N GLY A 95 24.22 -11.09 -10.45
CA GLY A 95 23.98 -11.89 -11.66
C GLY A 95 23.13 -13.15 -11.44
N ASP A 96 23.03 -13.63 -10.21
CA ASP A 96 22.20 -14.77 -9.83
C ASP A 96 20.78 -14.34 -9.41
N GLY A 97 20.48 -13.04 -9.45
CA GLY A 97 19.21 -12.47 -8.98
C GLY A 97 19.09 -12.37 -7.45
N HIS A 98 20.18 -12.55 -6.71
CA HIS A 98 20.19 -12.38 -5.26
C HIS A 98 20.32 -10.91 -4.86
N GLU A 99 19.47 -10.48 -3.93
CA GLU A 99 19.54 -9.15 -3.31
C GLU A 99 20.83 -9.04 -2.49
N ILE A 100 21.75 -8.16 -2.90
CA ILE A 100 23.06 -7.94 -2.26
C ILE A 100 23.14 -6.61 -1.49
N GLY A 101 22.10 -5.79 -1.59
CA GLY A 101 22.00 -4.53 -0.86
C GLY A 101 20.69 -3.82 -1.17
N TYR A 102 20.39 -2.79 -0.39
CA TYR A 102 19.26 -1.92 -0.65
C TYR A 102 19.55 -0.47 -0.23
N GLY A 103 18.84 0.46 -0.85
CA GLY A 103 18.72 1.86 -0.42
C GLY A 103 17.24 2.21 -0.31
N GLN A 104 16.90 3.20 0.52
CA GLN A 104 15.51 3.65 0.71
C GLN A 104 15.47 5.17 0.85
N ASN A 105 14.34 5.78 0.51
CA ASN A 105 14.16 7.24 0.57
C ASN A 105 13.86 7.76 2.00
N THR A 106 13.68 6.85 2.96
CA THR A 106 13.32 7.13 4.36
C THR A 106 14.47 6.80 5.31
N ASP A 107 14.38 7.25 6.56
CA ASP A 107 15.35 6.97 7.62
C ASP A 107 15.19 5.55 8.18
N ASP A 108 16.12 5.11 9.03
CA ASP A 108 16.09 3.76 9.61
C ASP A 108 14.82 3.48 10.41
N LYS A 109 14.26 4.52 11.05
CA LYS A 109 12.98 4.42 11.78
C LYS A 109 11.76 4.47 10.86
N LYS A 110 11.95 4.75 9.56
CA LYS A 110 10.91 4.82 8.52
C LYS A 110 9.81 5.83 8.85
N VAL A 111 10.19 7.01 9.34
CA VAL A 111 9.25 8.07 9.77
C VAL A 111 9.36 9.34 8.93
N ASN A 112 10.47 9.54 8.23
CA ASN A 112 10.71 10.71 7.39
C ASN A 112 10.53 10.39 5.89
N ASN A 113 10.24 11.41 5.07
CA ASN A 113 10.08 11.28 3.61
C ASN A 113 9.06 10.21 3.18
N LEU A 114 7.98 10.11 3.95
CA LEU A 114 6.84 9.25 3.64
C LEU A 114 5.85 9.99 2.75
N PHE A 115 5.08 9.24 1.98
CA PHE A 115 4.01 9.79 1.15
C PHE A 115 2.76 8.94 1.24
N ASP A 116 1.60 9.58 1.13
CA ASP A 116 0.31 8.92 1.20
C ASP A 116 -0.21 8.60 -0.20
N ILE A 117 -0.66 7.38 -0.38
CA ILE A 117 -1.39 6.95 -1.57
C ILE A 117 -2.84 6.74 -1.19
N GLN A 118 -3.73 7.31 -1.98
CA GLN A 118 -5.16 7.07 -1.92
C GLN A 118 -5.54 6.08 -3.03
N ALA A 119 -6.09 4.93 -2.65
CA ALA A 119 -6.58 3.93 -3.60
C ALA A 119 -7.78 4.44 -4.37
N ILE A 120 -8.06 3.80 -5.51
CA ILE A 120 -9.33 3.95 -6.20
C ILE A 120 -10.41 3.29 -5.35
N SER A 121 -11.32 4.09 -4.81
CA SER A 121 -12.46 3.58 -4.08
C SER A 121 -13.47 2.96 -5.06
N GLY A 122 -13.68 1.65 -4.97
CA GLY A 122 -14.82 0.97 -5.61
C GLY A 122 -16.15 1.18 -4.87
N ARG A 123 -16.16 1.92 -3.75
CA ARG A 123 -17.36 2.23 -2.97
C ARG A 123 -18.17 3.29 -3.73
N HIS A 124 -19.09 2.83 -4.57
CA HIS A 124 -20.05 3.69 -5.24
C HIS A 124 -20.97 4.36 -4.22
N ALA A 125 -21.26 5.65 -4.39
CA ALA A 125 -22.22 6.38 -3.56
C ALA A 125 -23.59 5.67 -3.47
N THR A 126 -23.98 4.93 -4.51
CA THR A 126 -25.18 4.09 -4.53
C THR A 126 -25.17 3.03 -3.43
N LEU A 127 -24.05 2.36 -3.19
CA LEU A 127 -23.95 1.33 -2.14
C LEU A 127 -24.13 1.95 -0.75
N ASP A 128 -23.61 3.16 -0.55
CA ASP A 128 -23.78 3.89 0.70
C ASP A 128 -25.24 4.28 0.92
N ILE A 129 -25.89 4.82 -0.11
CA ILE A 129 -27.31 5.19 -0.04
C ILE A 129 -28.18 3.95 0.24
N CYS A 130 -27.96 2.85 -0.48
CA CYS A 130 -28.68 1.60 -0.26
C CYS A 130 -28.49 1.07 1.17
N SER A 131 -27.28 1.15 1.72
CA SER A 131 -27.00 0.70 3.09
C SER A 131 -27.80 1.48 4.13
N VAL A 132 -27.93 2.80 3.95
CA VAL A 132 -28.71 3.67 4.84
C VAL A 132 -30.20 3.35 4.72
N VAL A 133 -30.72 3.24 3.49
CA VAL A 133 -32.14 2.95 3.25
C VAL A 133 -32.55 1.59 3.84
N PHE A 134 -31.77 0.54 3.59
CA PHE A 134 -32.08 -0.79 4.13
C PHE A 134 -31.97 -0.84 5.66
N SER A 135 -31.01 -0.12 6.25
CA SER A 135 -30.89 -0.02 7.70
C SER A 135 -32.12 0.67 8.33
N ALA A 136 -32.56 1.79 7.74
CA ALA A 136 -33.75 2.49 8.19
C ALA A 136 -35.02 1.63 8.02
N PHE A 137 -35.16 0.95 6.88
CA PHE A 137 -36.28 0.04 6.63
C PHE A 137 -36.34 -1.12 7.64
N ALA A 138 -35.20 -1.71 7.99
CA ALA A 138 -35.14 -2.79 8.98
C ALA A 138 -35.64 -2.33 10.36
N VAL A 139 -35.21 -1.14 10.80
CA VAL A 139 -35.66 -0.57 12.08
C VAL A 139 -37.16 -0.25 12.05
N VAL A 140 -37.63 0.43 10.99
CA VAL A 140 -39.04 0.81 10.86
C VAL A 140 -39.96 -0.41 10.76
N SER A 141 -39.58 -1.43 10.00
CA SER A 141 -40.35 -2.67 9.88
C SER A 141 -40.45 -3.42 11.20
N LEU A 142 -39.37 -3.46 12.00
CA LEU A 142 -39.38 -4.03 13.35
C LEU A 142 -40.34 -3.27 14.28
N PHE A 143 -40.29 -1.94 14.29
CA PHE A 143 -41.22 -1.12 15.07
C PHE A 143 -42.67 -1.31 14.60
N GLY A 144 -42.90 -1.36 13.29
CA GLY A 144 -44.22 -1.62 12.72
C GLY A 144 -44.78 -2.98 13.13
N PHE A 145 -43.91 -4.02 13.15
CA PHE A 145 -44.27 -5.35 13.61
C PHE A 145 -44.71 -5.35 15.08
N PHE A 146 -43.91 -4.77 15.98
CA PHE A 146 -44.28 -4.69 17.41
C PHE A 146 -45.55 -3.87 17.64
N TYR A 147 -45.77 -2.82 16.86
CA TYR A 147 -47.01 -2.03 16.95
C TYR A 147 -48.24 -2.85 16.55
N MET A 148 -48.16 -3.57 15.43
CA MET A 148 -49.24 -4.46 14.99
C MET A 148 -49.50 -5.58 15.97
N GLU A 149 -48.46 -6.23 16.49
CA GLU A 149 -48.57 -7.28 17.51
C GLU A 149 -49.30 -6.77 18.76
N LYS A 150 -48.91 -5.60 19.27
CA LYS A 150 -49.57 -4.94 20.41
C LYS A 150 -51.03 -4.61 20.13
N ARG A 151 -51.38 -4.24 18.90
CA ARG A 151 -52.76 -3.93 18.51
C ARG A 151 -53.62 -5.19 18.44
N ASN A 152 -53.09 -6.27 17.86
CA ASN A 152 -53.77 -7.56 17.76
C ASN A 152 -53.95 -8.21 19.14
N ALA A 153 -52.96 -8.10 20.04
CA ALA A 153 -53.07 -8.59 21.42
C ALA A 153 -54.16 -7.87 22.23
N LYS A 154 -54.47 -6.60 21.92
CA LYS A 154 -55.56 -5.85 22.55
C LYS A 154 -56.94 -6.14 21.93
N ALA A 155 -57.00 -6.51 20.66
CA ALA A 155 -58.24 -6.81 19.94
C ALA A 155 -58.75 -8.24 20.17
N SER A 156 -57.89 -9.15 20.63
CA SER A 156 -58.21 -10.56 20.93
C SER A 156 -58.64 -10.79 22.40
N LYS A 157 -58.89 -9.72 23.16
CA LYS A 157 -59.32 -9.74 24.57
C LYS A 157 -60.72 -9.14 24.67
#